data_AF-A0A1F9HLM1-F1
#
_entry.id   AF-A0A1F9HLM1-F1
#
_cell.length_a   1.000
_cell.length_b   1.000
_cell.length_c   1.000
_cell.angle_alpha   90.00
_cell.angle_beta   90.00
_cell.angle_gamma   90.00
#
_symmetry.space_group_name_H-M   'P 1'
#
loop_
_entity.id
_entity.type
_entity.pdbx_description
1 polymer ?
#
loop_
_entity_poly.entity_id
_entity_poly.type
_entity_poly.pdbx_seq_one_letter_code
_entity_poly.pdbx_strand_id
1 'polypeptide(L)'
;MSNILKIAPELLKSGVKILLEARGKSMLPVFGPGDRLTVEPCGFDAIREGDIVVYENAHEPKEVWLVAHRVVKKEASAKGRFLLTKGESPLQDQETLLDAGAVLGKVVHIKKVILNTGPRTMDNGPWTRLFLKFLVHGLWSMVHGPFQEGKMIYKKHGDIVSRKIMDEVILVPIRKNVANMQSIFTLNETGAKIWEWIDGKNTEEDIAKALAKEHDMEESVVRKDVSTLIAQLKEVGAIEALSV
;
A
#
# COMPACT_ATOMS: atom_id res chain seq x y z
N MET A 1 -3.40 -11.05 17.88
CA MET A 1 -2.42 -10.01 17.47
C MET A 1 -1.11 -10.69 17.11
N SER A 2 -0.49 -10.34 15.98
CA SER A 2 0.78 -10.97 15.56
C SER A 2 1.89 -10.68 16.57
N ASN A 3 2.50 -11.74 17.10
CA ASN A 3 3.55 -11.70 18.13
C ASN A 3 4.77 -10.82 17.74
N ILE A 4 4.98 -10.61 16.43
CA ILE A 4 6.11 -9.87 15.86
C ILE A 4 6.17 -8.40 16.30
N LEU A 5 5.04 -7.70 16.48
CA LEU A 5 5.05 -6.27 16.83
C LEU A 5 5.59 -6.01 18.23
N LYS A 6 5.40 -6.96 19.15
CA LYS A 6 5.86 -6.85 20.53
C LYS A 6 7.37 -7.04 20.66
N ILE A 7 7.97 -7.80 19.75
CA ILE A 7 9.42 -8.10 19.74
C ILE A 7 10.20 -7.29 18.71
N ALA A 8 9.50 -6.52 17.87
CA ALA A 8 10.10 -5.75 16.79
C ALA A 8 11.15 -4.74 17.28
N PRO A 9 10.95 -4.01 18.40
CA PRO A 9 12.00 -3.15 18.94
C PRO A 9 13.27 -3.89 19.31
N GLU A 10 13.17 -5.05 19.97
CA GLU A 10 14.32 -5.87 20.37
C GLU A 10 15.06 -6.45 19.16
N LEU A 11 14.31 -6.89 18.14
CA LEU A 11 14.89 -7.37 16.89
C LEU A 11 15.66 -6.27 16.17
N LEU A 12 15.07 -5.08 16.03
CA LEU A 12 15.73 -3.95 15.39
C LEU A 12 16.96 -3.49 16.18
N LYS A 13 16.85 -3.40 17.52
CA LYS A 13 17.97 -3.05 18.41
C LYS A 13 19.11 -4.08 18.37
N SER A 14 18.81 -5.35 18.08
CA SER A 14 19.82 -6.40 17.89
C SER A 14 20.41 -6.49 16.47
N GLY A 15 20.06 -5.56 15.58
CA GLY A 15 20.59 -5.51 14.22
C GLY A 15 19.85 -6.38 13.21
N VAL A 16 18.69 -6.93 13.56
CA VAL A 16 17.88 -7.76 12.68
C VAL A 16 16.96 -6.89 11.81
N LYS A 17 17.03 -7.09 10.50
CA LYS A 17 16.08 -6.52 9.52
C LYS A 17 14.71 -7.19 9.66
N ILE A 18 13.64 -6.40 9.68
CA ILE A 18 12.28 -6.93 9.84
C ILE A 18 11.31 -6.40 8.75
N LEU A 19 10.22 -7.13 8.55
CA LEU A 19 9.11 -6.75 7.69
C LEU A 19 7.89 -6.43 8.56
N LEU A 20 7.37 -5.20 8.46
CA LEU A 20 6.21 -4.72 9.20
C LEU A 20 5.03 -4.49 8.26
N GLU A 21 3.82 -4.73 8.73
CA GLU A 21 2.60 -4.32 8.04
C GLU A 21 2.14 -2.97 8.59
N ALA A 22 1.99 -1.98 7.71
CA ALA A 22 1.46 -0.67 8.06
C ALA A 22 -0.04 -0.80 8.41
N ARG A 23 -0.45 -0.10 9.47
CA ARG A 23 -1.86 -0.06 9.93
C ARG A 23 -2.41 1.35 10.05
N GLY A 24 -1.54 2.35 10.17
CA GLY A 24 -1.91 3.75 10.27
C GLY A 24 -2.22 4.39 8.92
N LYS A 25 -2.80 5.59 8.98
CA LYS A 25 -3.08 6.45 7.80
C LYS A 25 -2.20 7.71 7.75
N SER A 26 -1.30 7.89 8.72
CA SER A 26 -0.46 9.08 8.89
C SER A 26 0.53 9.31 7.74
N MET A 27 0.81 8.29 6.95
CA MET A 27 1.77 8.33 5.84
C MET A 27 1.12 8.25 4.47
N LEU A 28 -0.20 8.43 4.36
CA LEU A 28 -0.85 8.57 3.05
C LEU A 28 -0.36 9.86 2.37
N PRO A 29 -0.11 9.86 1.04
CA PRO A 29 -0.31 8.75 0.08
C PRO A 29 0.86 7.76 -0.01
N VAL A 30 1.97 7.97 0.71
CA VAL A 30 3.21 7.17 0.62
C VAL A 30 3.05 5.73 1.05
N PHE A 31 2.27 5.43 2.10
CA PHE A 31 1.77 4.08 2.41
C PHE A 31 0.58 4.13 3.37
N GLY A 32 -0.20 3.05 3.38
CA GLY A 32 -1.42 2.92 4.18
C GLY A 32 -1.64 1.50 4.73
N PRO A 33 -2.83 1.25 5.32
CA PRO A 33 -3.13 -0.03 5.94
C PRO A 33 -2.98 -1.22 4.99
N GLY A 34 -2.18 -2.21 5.38
CA GLY A 34 -1.88 -3.41 4.59
C GLY A 34 -0.57 -3.36 3.82
N ASP A 35 0.00 -2.17 3.55
CA ASP A 35 1.31 -2.04 2.91
C ASP A 35 2.40 -2.66 3.80
N ARG A 36 3.43 -3.25 3.19
CA ARG A 36 4.54 -3.88 3.92
C ARG A 36 5.81 -3.05 3.85
N LEU A 37 6.41 -2.77 5.01
CA LEU A 37 7.59 -1.94 5.18
C LEU A 37 8.77 -2.83 5.58
N THR A 38 9.83 -2.85 4.78
CA THR A 38 11.10 -3.44 5.21
C THR A 38 11.87 -2.40 6.00
N VAL A 39 12.17 -2.72 7.25
CA VAL A 39 12.86 -1.84 8.19
C VAL A 39 14.24 -2.41 8.49
N GLU A 40 15.26 -1.61 8.23
CA GLU A 40 16.65 -1.93 8.53
C GLU A 40 17.13 -1.12 9.74
N PRO A 41 17.79 -1.74 10.72
CA PRO A 41 18.49 -1.02 11.77
C PRO A 41 19.52 -0.06 11.18
N CYS A 42 19.54 1.18 11.67
CA CYS A 42 20.49 2.18 11.19
C CYS A 42 20.87 3.14 12.31
N GLY A 43 22.14 3.54 12.34
CA GLY A 43 22.61 4.61 13.21
C GLY A 43 22.26 6.00 12.66
N PHE A 44 22.29 7.00 13.54
CA PHE A 44 21.97 8.40 13.22
C PHE A 44 22.70 8.92 11.97
N ASP A 45 23.97 8.57 11.79
CA ASP A 45 24.79 9.11 10.70
C ASP A 45 24.32 8.63 9.32
N ALA A 46 23.63 7.49 9.24
CA ALA A 46 23.06 6.93 8.01
C ALA A 46 21.66 7.47 7.65
N ILE A 47 21.03 8.23 8.57
CA ILE A 47 19.71 8.85 8.39
C ILE A 47 19.88 10.21 7.72
N ARG A 48 19.06 10.49 6.71
CA ARG A 48 19.01 11.76 5.99
C ARG A 48 17.62 12.38 6.06
N GLU A 49 17.55 13.69 5.85
CA GLU A 49 16.25 14.34 5.59
C GLU A 49 15.59 13.67 4.37
N GLY A 50 14.28 13.45 4.48
CA GLY A 50 13.51 12.69 3.51
C GLY A 50 13.48 11.17 3.77
N ASP A 51 14.35 10.59 4.60
CA ASP A 51 14.24 9.18 4.98
C ASP A 51 12.96 8.95 5.83
N ILE A 52 12.42 7.73 5.82
CA ILE A 52 11.32 7.34 6.72
C ILE A 52 11.92 6.47 7.83
N VAL A 53 11.75 6.89 9.07
CA VAL A 53 12.30 6.22 10.25
C VAL A 53 11.19 5.61 11.09
N VAL A 54 11.51 4.52 11.78
CA VAL A 54 10.60 3.79 12.68
C VAL A 54 11.05 3.99 14.13
N TYR A 55 10.11 4.35 15.00
CA TYR A 55 10.33 4.56 16.43
C TYR A 55 9.12 4.12 17.26
N GLU A 56 9.29 3.95 18.57
CA GLU A 56 8.19 3.62 19.49
C GLU A 56 7.40 4.88 19.87
N ASN A 57 6.06 4.83 19.84
CA ASN A 57 5.24 5.93 20.31
C ASN A 57 5.28 6.02 21.84
N ALA A 58 5.77 7.15 22.35
CA ALA A 58 5.83 7.40 23.78
C ALA A 58 4.47 7.66 24.45
N HIS A 59 3.39 7.89 23.68
CA HIS A 59 2.10 8.39 24.22
C HIS A 59 1.11 7.30 24.65
N GLU A 60 1.36 6.02 24.33
CA GLU A 60 0.40 4.95 24.61
C GLU A 60 1.08 3.74 25.29
N PRO A 61 1.44 3.85 26.59
CA PRO A 61 2.33 2.90 27.27
C PRO A 61 1.74 1.51 27.53
N LYS A 62 0.48 1.26 27.14
CA LYS A 62 -0.19 -0.04 27.36
C LYS A 62 0.09 -1.05 26.24
N GLU A 63 0.49 -0.60 25.05
CA GLU A 63 0.85 -1.47 23.93
C GLU A 63 2.02 -0.89 23.13
N VAL A 64 2.89 -1.76 22.63
CA VAL A 64 3.98 -1.35 21.72
C VAL A 64 3.35 -0.86 20.40
N TRP A 65 3.36 0.45 20.20
CA TRP A 65 2.93 1.08 18.97
C TRP A 65 4.13 1.66 18.22
N LEU A 66 4.44 1.08 17.07
CA LEU A 66 5.49 1.58 16.19
C LEU A 66 4.95 2.68 15.28
N VAL A 67 5.70 3.77 15.17
CA VAL A 67 5.42 4.90 14.27
C VAL A 67 6.47 4.92 13.19
N ALA A 68 6.03 5.09 11.93
CA ALA A 68 6.90 5.31 10.80
C ALA A 68 6.58 6.68 10.20
N HIS A 69 7.52 7.62 10.24
CA HIS A 69 7.34 9.00 9.76
C HIS A 69 8.56 9.48 8.97
N ARG A 70 8.35 10.48 8.09
CA ARG A 70 9.43 11.07 7.31
C ARG A 70 10.25 12.02 8.18
N VAL A 71 11.57 11.95 8.06
CA VAL A 71 12.50 12.92 8.64
C VAL A 71 12.38 14.22 7.86
N VAL A 72 11.89 15.26 8.51
CA VAL A 72 11.77 16.61 7.97
C VAL A 72 13.06 17.39 8.20
N LYS A 73 13.70 17.17 9.35
CA LYS A 73 14.93 17.87 9.73
C LYS A 73 15.86 16.98 10.54
N LYS A 74 17.17 17.14 10.35
CA LYS A 74 18.21 16.49 11.14
C LYS A 74 19.13 17.53 11.78
N GLU A 75 19.32 17.46 13.09
CA GLU A 75 20.18 18.39 13.83
C GLU A 75 21.18 17.64 14.70
N ALA A 76 22.43 18.07 14.66
CA ALA A 76 23.48 17.64 15.58
C ALA A 76 24.08 18.86 16.24
N SER A 77 24.01 18.92 17.57
CA SER A 77 24.53 20.04 18.36
C SER A 77 25.25 19.52 19.61
N ALA A 78 25.88 20.43 20.36
CA ALA A 78 26.45 20.09 21.67
C ALA A 78 25.40 19.55 22.67
N LYS A 79 24.10 19.80 22.43
CA LYS A 79 22.99 19.33 23.28
C LYS A 79 22.51 17.92 22.92
N GLY A 80 22.97 17.34 21.81
CA GLY A 80 22.54 16.03 21.34
C GLY A 80 22.29 15.94 19.84
N ARG A 81 21.80 14.78 19.42
CA ARG A 81 21.49 14.44 18.03
C ARG A 81 19.98 14.22 17.93
N PHE A 82 19.31 15.04 17.14
CA PHE A 82 17.85 15.07 17.07
C PHE A 82 17.35 14.93 15.63
N LEU A 83 16.17 14.33 15.49
CA LEU A 83 15.41 14.26 14.26
C LEU A 83 14.03 14.86 14.48
N LEU A 84 13.61 15.73 13.57
CA LEU A 84 12.22 16.16 13.48
C LEU A 84 11.52 15.26 12.46
N THR A 85 10.49 14.53 12.88
CA THR A 85 9.74 13.62 12.01
C THR A 85 8.28 14.03 11.88
N LYS A 86 7.67 13.73 10.73
CA LYS A 86 6.29 14.09 10.44
C LYS A 86 5.60 13.03 9.58
N GLY A 87 4.31 12.83 9.83
CA GLY A 87 3.43 12.15 8.89
C GLY A 87 3.25 12.97 7.61
N GLU A 88 2.85 12.32 6.51
CA GLU A 88 2.54 13.00 5.25
C GLU A 88 1.04 13.17 5.00
N SER A 89 0.21 12.57 5.85
CA SER A 89 -1.23 12.74 5.76
C SER A 89 -1.64 14.17 6.12
N PRO A 90 -2.37 14.88 5.25
CA PRO A 90 -2.88 16.22 5.55
C PRO A 90 -3.83 16.26 6.76
N LEU A 91 -4.36 15.11 7.16
CA LEU A 91 -5.31 14.98 8.27
C LEU A 91 -4.64 14.88 9.65
N GLN A 92 -3.32 14.67 9.71
CA GLN A 92 -2.56 14.56 10.95
C GLN A 92 -1.25 15.34 10.83
N ASP A 93 -1.30 16.61 11.20
CA ASP A 93 -0.20 17.57 11.09
C ASP A 93 0.55 17.74 12.42
N GLN A 94 1.13 16.65 12.94
CA GLN A 94 1.92 16.70 14.18
C GLN A 94 3.37 16.29 13.91
N GLU A 95 4.28 17.22 14.18
CA GLU A 95 5.71 16.97 14.18
C GLU A 95 6.16 16.35 15.51
N THR A 96 7.10 15.42 15.45
CA THR A 96 7.69 14.77 16.62
C THR A 96 9.19 15.01 16.62
N LEU A 97 9.72 15.54 17.72
CA LEU A 97 11.16 15.65 17.94
C LEU A 97 11.66 14.38 18.62
N LEU A 98 12.59 13.68 17.99
CA LEU A 98 13.16 12.42 18.46
C LEU A 98 14.63 12.60 18.79
N ASP A 99 15.05 12.03 19.92
CA ASP A 99 16.46 11.74 20.14
C ASP A 99 16.92 10.64 19.17
N ALA A 100 18.15 10.74 18.70
CA ALA A 100 18.74 9.76 17.79
C ALA A 100 18.64 8.30 18.29
N GLY A 101 18.74 8.08 19.61
CA GLY A 101 18.62 6.76 20.23
C GLY A 101 17.20 6.20 20.27
N ALA A 102 16.17 7.02 20.04
CA ALA A 102 14.78 6.57 19.97
C ALA A 102 14.43 5.92 18.63
N VAL A 103 15.27 6.09 17.60
CA VAL A 103 15.07 5.47 16.29
C VAL A 103 15.45 4.00 16.35
N LEU A 104 14.51 3.14 15.96
CA LEU A 104 14.73 1.69 15.86
C LEU A 104 15.36 1.31 14.51
N GLY A 105 14.99 2.01 13.44
CA GLY A 105 15.51 1.75 12.10
C GLY A 105 14.93 2.64 11.03
N LYS A 106 15.37 2.41 9.80
CA LYS A 106 14.93 3.11 8.59
C LYS A 106 14.12 2.18 7.70
N VAL A 107 13.02 2.68 7.15
CA VAL A 107 12.28 2.02 6.08
C VAL A 107 13.11 2.12 4.79
N VAL A 108 13.55 0.97 4.28
CA VAL A 108 14.37 0.86 3.06
C VAL A 108 13.58 0.38 1.86
N HIS A 109 12.42 -0.24 2.09
CA HIS A 109 11.55 -0.73 1.03
C HIS A 109 10.08 -0.66 1.46
N ILE A 110 9.24 -0.20 0.55
CA ILE A 110 7.79 -0.13 0.72
C ILE A 110 7.17 -1.01 -0.37
N LYS A 111 6.56 -2.12 0.05
CA LYS A 111 5.74 -2.98 -0.81
C LYS A 111 4.29 -2.55 -0.64
N LYS A 112 3.76 -1.90 -1.66
CA LYS A 112 2.38 -1.41 -1.71
C LYS A 112 1.43 -2.59 -1.97
N VAL A 113 0.47 -2.82 -1.09
CA VAL A 113 -0.63 -3.77 -1.30
C VAL A 113 -1.74 -3.03 -2.03
N ILE A 114 -1.52 -2.75 -3.30
CA ILE A 114 -2.48 -1.98 -4.09
C ILE A 114 -3.40 -2.88 -4.93
N LEU A 115 -3.16 -4.19 -5.04
CA LEU A 115 -3.86 -4.98 -6.04
C LEU A 115 -4.29 -6.35 -5.51
N ASN A 116 -5.12 -6.36 -4.47
CA ASN A 116 -5.74 -7.58 -3.94
C ASN A 116 -7.21 -7.65 -4.37
N THR A 117 -7.47 -8.17 -5.57
CA THR A 117 -8.80 -8.67 -5.96
C THR A 117 -8.93 -10.08 -5.45
N GLY A 118 -9.70 -10.30 -4.39
CA GLY A 118 -10.02 -11.64 -3.92
C GLY A 118 -10.64 -11.66 -2.53
N PRO A 119 -11.57 -12.57 -2.23
CA PRO A 119 -12.12 -12.74 -0.90
C PRO A 119 -11.01 -13.21 0.04
N ARG A 120 -10.69 -12.42 1.06
CA ARG A 120 -9.83 -12.86 2.17
C ARG A 120 -10.48 -14.10 2.80
N THR A 121 -9.90 -15.28 2.60
CA THR A 121 -10.34 -16.49 3.30
C THR A 121 -10.14 -16.30 4.79
N MET A 122 -11.24 -16.24 5.54
CA MET A 122 -11.36 -16.68 6.93
C MET A 122 -12.84 -16.95 7.19
N ASP A 123 -13.19 -18.24 7.19
CA ASP A 123 -14.25 -18.91 7.96
C ASP A 123 -14.57 -18.17 9.31
N ASN A 124 -15.79 -17.95 9.81
CA ASN A 124 -17.17 -18.37 9.51
C ASN A 124 -18.18 -17.29 10.00
N GLY A 125 -19.28 -17.05 9.27
CA GLY A 125 -20.44 -16.28 9.78
C GLY A 125 -21.27 -15.53 8.72
N PRO A 126 -22.58 -15.83 8.54
CA PRO A 126 -23.41 -15.24 7.46
C PRO A 126 -23.73 -13.73 7.60
N TRP A 127 -23.72 -13.17 8.81
CA TRP A 127 -24.28 -11.83 9.07
C TRP A 127 -23.25 -10.69 9.18
N THR A 128 -21.98 -11.01 9.44
CA THR A 128 -20.87 -10.02 9.44
C THR A 128 -20.53 -9.51 8.03
N ARG A 129 -20.90 -10.28 6.98
CA ARG A 129 -20.71 -9.93 5.56
C ARG A 129 -21.59 -8.78 5.07
N LEU A 130 -22.73 -8.52 5.72
CA LEU A 130 -23.63 -7.45 5.29
C LEU A 130 -23.17 -6.08 5.81
N PHE A 131 -22.76 -5.99 7.08
CA PHE A 131 -22.65 -4.70 7.76
C PHE A 131 -21.43 -3.84 7.38
N LEU A 132 -20.26 -4.43 7.07
CA LEU A 132 -19.05 -3.64 6.80
C LEU A 132 -18.91 -3.21 5.32
N LYS A 133 -19.61 -3.88 4.40
CA LYS A 133 -19.67 -3.51 2.97
C LYS A 133 -20.41 -2.19 2.73
N PHE A 134 -21.37 -1.82 3.60
CA PHE A 134 -22.12 -0.55 3.46
C PHE A 134 -21.33 0.69 3.89
N LEU A 135 -20.40 0.56 4.85
CA LEU A 135 -19.67 1.72 5.42
C LEU A 135 -18.57 2.28 4.50
N VAL A 136 -17.94 1.44 3.66
CA VAL A 136 -16.97 1.92 2.65
C VAL A 136 -17.66 2.39 1.37
N HIS A 137 -18.88 1.91 1.09
CA HIS A 137 -19.65 2.24 -0.11
C HIS A 137 -20.13 3.70 -0.12
N GLY A 138 -20.60 4.20 1.04
CA GLY A 138 -21.07 5.60 1.15
C GLY A 138 -19.96 6.63 0.91
N LEU A 139 -18.74 6.37 1.38
CA LEU A 139 -17.61 7.30 1.19
C LEU A 139 -17.01 7.21 -0.22
N TRP A 140 -16.94 6.03 -0.83
CA TRP A 140 -16.29 5.85 -2.15
C TRP A 140 -17.14 6.40 -3.31
N SER A 141 -18.45 6.14 -3.31
CA SER A 141 -19.38 6.70 -4.32
C SER A 141 -19.52 8.22 -4.23
N MET A 142 -19.33 8.80 -3.04
CA MET A 142 -19.41 10.24 -2.81
C MET A 142 -18.18 11.00 -3.32
N VAL A 143 -17.03 10.32 -3.49
CA VAL A 143 -15.79 10.93 -4.00
C VAL A 143 -15.61 10.71 -5.51
N HIS A 144 -16.06 9.58 -6.07
CA HIS A 144 -15.75 9.18 -7.46
C HIS A 144 -16.97 9.17 -8.41
N GLY A 145 -18.18 9.45 -7.91
CA GLY A 145 -19.40 9.39 -8.70
C GLY A 145 -19.88 7.95 -8.99
N PRO A 146 -21.03 7.77 -9.66
CA PRO A 146 -21.51 6.45 -10.07
C PRO A 146 -20.53 5.83 -11.08
N PHE A 147 -20.27 4.54 -10.88
CA PHE A 147 -19.47 3.72 -11.78
C PHE A 147 -20.02 3.83 -13.21
N GLN A 148 -19.22 4.36 -14.13
CA GLN A 148 -19.63 4.55 -15.53
C GLN A 148 -19.52 3.20 -16.25
N GLU A 149 -20.67 2.61 -16.51
CA GLU A 149 -20.83 1.38 -17.27
C GLU A 149 -20.53 1.68 -18.75
N GLY A 150 -19.33 1.33 -19.20
CA GLY A 150 -18.87 1.64 -20.56
C GLY A 150 -17.94 0.57 -21.11
N LYS A 151 -17.99 0.38 -22.44
CA LYS A 151 -17.05 -0.44 -23.23
C LYS A 151 -15.65 0.21 -23.26
N MET A 152 -15.07 0.45 -22.10
CA MET A 152 -13.74 1.05 -21.99
C MET A 152 -12.70 -0.03 -22.22
N ILE A 153 -11.78 0.26 -23.13
CA ILE A 153 -10.62 -0.57 -23.40
C ILE A 153 -9.42 0.08 -22.71
N TYR A 154 -8.58 -0.74 -22.08
CA TYR A 154 -7.39 -0.27 -21.39
C TYR A 154 -6.14 -0.91 -21.99
N LYS A 155 -5.03 -0.18 -21.96
CA LYS A 155 -3.70 -0.71 -22.27
C LYS A 155 -2.71 -0.40 -21.15
N LYS A 156 -1.70 -1.27 -21.02
CA LYS A 156 -0.59 -1.08 -20.07
C LYS A 156 0.23 0.15 -20.47
N HIS A 157 0.58 0.98 -19.50
CA HIS A 157 1.43 2.14 -19.74
C HIS A 157 2.89 1.71 -19.94
N GLY A 158 3.61 2.34 -20.88
CA GLY A 158 4.99 1.96 -21.24
C GLY A 158 6.04 2.19 -20.14
N ASP A 159 5.66 2.91 -19.08
CA ASP A 159 6.52 3.20 -17.94
C ASP A 159 6.37 2.19 -16.78
N ILE A 160 5.64 1.09 -16.99
CA ILE A 160 5.57 -0.03 -16.07
C ILE A 160 6.31 -1.23 -16.65
N VAL A 161 7.27 -1.76 -15.89
CA VAL A 161 7.80 -3.10 -16.11
C VAL A 161 7.02 -4.07 -15.22
N SER A 162 6.63 -5.21 -15.79
CA SER A 162 5.98 -6.28 -15.03
C SER A 162 6.81 -7.55 -15.06
N ARG A 163 6.81 -8.29 -13.95
CA ARG A 163 7.45 -9.61 -13.84
C ARG A 163 6.51 -10.57 -13.13
N LYS A 164 6.18 -11.67 -13.80
CA LYS A 164 5.43 -12.78 -13.19
C LYS A 164 6.34 -13.64 -12.33
N ILE A 165 5.89 -13.98 -11.13
CA ILE A 165 6.55 -14.90 -10.20
C ILE A 165 5.47 -15.83 -9.67
N MET A 166 5.50 -17.09 -10.09
CA MET A 166 4.42 -18.05 -9.83
C MET A 166 3.08 -17.49 -10.35
N ASP A 167 2.12 -17.33 -9.45
CA ASP A 167 0.77 -16.80 -9.63
C ASP A 167 0.68 -15.28 -9.40
N GLU A 168 1.71 -14.64 -8.84
CA GLU A 168 1.73 -13.19 -8.62
C GLU A 168 2.40 -12.45 -9.79
N VAL A 169 2.02 -11.17 -9.98
CA VAL A 169 2.72 -10.24 -10.88
C VAL A 169 3.23 -9.05 -10.10
N ILE A 170 4.53 -8.78 -10.23
CA ILE A 170 5.17 -7.59 -9.67
C ILE A 170 5.17 -6.49 -10.72
N LEU A 171 4.70 -5.30 -10.36
CA LEU A 171 4.73 -4.11 -11.20
C LEU A 171 5.73 -3.10 -10.63
N VAL A 172 6.62 -2.61 -11.49
CA VAL A 172 7.67 -1.65 -11.14
C VAL A 172 7.60 -0.46 -12.10
N PRO A 173 7.24 0.74 -11.61
CA PRO A 173 7.38 1.97 -12.39
C PRO A 173 8.85 2.27 -12.66
N ILE A 174 9.21 2.49 -13.92
CA ILE A 174 10.59 2.80 -14.32
C ILE A 174 10.86 4.30 -14.50
N ARG A 175 9.82 5.14 -14.51
CA ARG A 175 9.98 6.61 -14.52
C ARG A 175 9.56 7.23 -13.18
N LYS A 176 10.38 8.15 -12.68
CA LYS A 176 10.12 8.90 -11.45
C LYS A 176 9.05 9.96 -11.71
N ASN A 177 7.77 9.61 -11.57
CA ASN A 177 6.75 10.61 -11.23
C ASN A 177 6.81 10.84 -9.71
N VAL A 178 6.60 12.08 -9.26
CA VAL A 178 6.71 12.52 -7.86
C VAL A 178 5.75 11.72 -6.95
N ALA A 179 4.64 11.23 -7.49
CA ALA A 179 3.68 10.36 -6.80
C ALA A 179 4.12 8.88 -6.65
N ASN A 180 5.09 8.42 -7.46
CA ASN A 180 5.48 7.00 -7.58
C ASN A 180 6.89 6.69 -7.05
N MET A 181 7.46 7.56 -6.20
CA MET A 181 8.79 7.35 -5.62
C MET A 181 8.91 5.94 -4.97
N GLN A 182 9.69 5.06 -5.60
CA GLN A 182 10.17 3.76 -5.09
C GLN A 182 9.09 2.70 -4.75
N SER A 183 7.89 2.78 -5.34
CA SER A 183 6.83 1.81 -5.05
C SER A 183 6.93 0.57 -5.96
N ILE A 184 7.04 -0.61 -5.34
CA ILE A 184 6.80 -1.89 -6.01
C ILE A 184 5.37 -2.33 -5.68
N PHE A 185 4.58 -2.62 -6.70
CA PHE A 185 3.22 -3.14 -6.55
C PHE A 185 3.19 -4.64 -6.83
N THR A 186 2.25 -5.34 -6.19
CA THR A 186 2.05 -6.78 -6.43
C THR A 186 0.58 -7.07 -6.64
N LEU A 187 0.31 -7.75 -7.74
CA LEU A 187 -0.95 -8.38 -8.10
C LEU A 187 -0.94 -9.81 -7.57
N ASN A 188 -2.03 -10.20 -6.92
CA ASN A 188 -2.29 -11.61 -6.62
C ASN A 188 -2.68 -12.39 -7.89
N GLU A 189 -3.05 -13.67 -7.75
CA GLU A 189 -3.45 -14.53 -8.87
C GLU A 189 -4.54 -13.91 -9.77
N THR A 190 -5.66 -13.49 -9.17
CA THR A 190 -6.77 -12.85 -9.90
C THR A 190 -6.32 -11.56 -10.59
N GLY A 191 -5.53 -10.74 -9.90
CA GLY A 191 -5.00 -9.50 -10.46
C GLY A 191 -4.02 -9.75 -11.60
N ALA A 192 -3.21 -10.80 -11.51
CA ALA A 192 -2.28 -11.20 -12.55
C ALA A 192 -3.03 -11.58 -13.84
N LYS A 193 -4.16 -12.28 -13.73
CA LYS A 193 -5.02 -12.61 -14.87
C LYS A 193 -5.64 -11.38 -15.52
N ILE A 194 -6.23 -10.50 -14.70
CA ILE A 194 -6.78 -9.24 -15.20
C ILE A 194 -5.69 -8.42 -15.89
N TRP A 195 -4.50 -8.33 -15.30
CA TRP A 195 -3.34 -7.66 -15.90
C TRP A 195 -2.93 -8.27 -17.25
N GLU A 196 -2.93 -9.60 -17.38
CA GLU A 196 -2.65 -10.28 -18.65
C GLU A 196 -3.66 -9.86 -19.74
N TRP A 197 -4.95 -9.79 -19.43
CA TRP A 197 -6.01 -9.43 -20.37
C TRP A 197 -6.12 -7.94 -20.71
N ILE A 198 -5.47 -7.05 -19.95
CA ILE A 198 -5.35 -5.62 -20.31
C ILE A 198 -4.32 -5.50 -21.45
N ASP A 199 -4.78 -5.63 -22.69
CA ASP A 199 -3.95 -5.73 -23.89
C ASP A 199 -4.25 -4.63 -24.93
N GLY A 200 -5.14 -3.68 -24.61
CA GLY A 200 -5.61 -2.66 -25.54
C GLY A 200 -6.68 -3.17 -26.52
N LYS A 201 -7.26 -4.35 -26.29
CA LYS A 201 -8.32 -4.93 -27.13
C LYS A 201 -9.55 -5.35 -26.33
N ASN A 202 -9.35 -5.95 -25.16
CA ASN A 202 -10.45 -6.41 -24.32
C ASN A 202 -11.11 -5.22 -23.60
N THR A 203 -12.44 -5.20 -23.59
CA THR A 203 -13.18 -4.26 -22.74
C THR A 203 -13.16 -4.74 -21.29
N GLU A 204 -13.42 -3.83 -20.35
CA GLU A 204 -13.63 -4.18 -18.95
C GLU A 204 -14.74 -5.24 -18.76
N GLU A 205 -15.79 -5.22 -19.58
CA GLU A 205 -16.84 -6.25 -19.54
C GLU A 205 -16.34 -7.61 -20.02
N ASP A 206 -15.51 -7.66 -21.07
CA ASP A 206 -14.94 -8.91 -21.58
C ASP A 206 -14.05 -9.56 -20.52
N ILE A 207 -13.24 -8.74 -19.84
CA ILE A 207 -12.39 -9.17 -18.71
C ILE A 207 -13.25 -9.72 -17.57
N ALA A 208 -14.33 -9.03 -17.18
CA ALA A 208 -15.24 -9.49 -16.13
C ALA A 208 -15.93 -10.82 -16.48
N LYS A 209 -16.41 -10.96 -17.70
CA LYS A 209 -17.04 -12.20 -18.19
C LYS A 209 -16.07 -13.37 -18.24
N ALA A 210 -14.85 -13.13 -18.74
CA ALA A 210 -13.81 -14.16 -18.78
C ALA A 210 -13.45 -14.64 -17.37
N LEU A 211 -13.30 -13.70 -16.43
CA LEU A 211 -12.95 -14.01 -15.05
C LEU A 211 -14.08 -14.77 -14.31
N ALA A 212 -15.34 -14.35 -14.51
CA ALA A 212 -16.50 -15.03 -13.94
C ALA A 212 -16.61 -16.48 -14.40
N LYS A 213 -16.34 -16.72 -15.69
CA LYS A 213 -16.33 -18.06 -16.27
C LYS A 213 -15.17 -18.92 -15.73
N GLU A 214 -13.98 -18.34 -15.54
CA GLU A 214 -12.81 -19.07 -15.03
C GLU A 214 -13.02 -19.54 -13.57
N HIS A 215 -13.72 -18.76 -12.76
CA HIS A 215 -13.94 -19.05 -11.34
C HIS A 215 -15.31 -19.66 -11.00
N ASP A 216 -16.16 -19.92 -12.00
CA ASP A 216 -17.55 -20.39 -11.81
C ASP A 216 -18.34 -19.49 -10.84
N MET A 217 -18.21 -18.17 -11.02
CA MET A 217 -18.84 -17.14 -10.17
C MET A 217 -19.85 -16.31 -10.98
N GLU A 218 -20.77 -15.68 -10.27
CA GLU A 218 -21.72 -14.74 -10.87
C GLU A 218 -21.00 -13.48 -11.40
N GLU A 219 -21.30 -13.07 -12.65
CA GLU A 219 -20.66 -11.91 -13.31
C GLU A 219 -20.80 -10.62 -12.47
N SER A 220 -21.93 -10.43 -11.79
CA SER A 220 -22.18 -9.26 -10.95
C SER A 220 -21.20 -9.13 -9.78
N VAL A 221 -20.73 -10.26 -9.24
CA VAL A 221 -19.76 -10.31 -8.14
C VAL A 221 -18.37 -9.95 -8.66
N VAL A 222 -18.00 -10.53 -9.80
CA VAL A 222 -16.65 -10.40 -10.38
C VAL A 222 -16.44 -9.05 -11.05
N ARG A 223 -17.47 -8.48 -11.66
CA ARG A 223 -17.43 -7.16 -12.32
C ARG A 223 -16.93 -6.09 -11.34
N LYS A 224 -17.43 -6.07 -10.10
CA LYS A 224 -17.00 -5.09 -9.10
C LYS A 224 -15.51 -5.21 -8.74
N ASP A 225 -14.99 -6.43 -8.67
CA ASP A 225 -13.58 -6.68 -8.35
C ASP A 225 -12.68 -6.23 -9.52
N VAL A 226 -13.05 -6.54 -10.76
CA VAL A 226 -12.36 -6.06 -11.97
C VAL A 226 -12.32 -4.54 -12.02
N SER A 227 -13.46 -3.88 -11.81
CA SER A 227 -13.57 -2.42 -11.80
C SER A 227 -12.73 -1.75 -10.73
N THR A 228 -12.70 -2.34 -9.53
CA THR A 228 -11.87 -1.85 -8.43
C THR A 228 -10.40 -1.91 -8.81
N LEU A 229 -9.97 -3.03 -9.42
CA LEU A 229 -8.58 -3.19 -9.85
C LEU A 229 -8.20 -2.23 -10.97
N ILE A 230 -9.05 -2.06 -11.98
CA ILE A 230 -8.81 -1.13 -13.08
C ILE A 230 -8.68 0.30 -12.55
N ALA A 231 -9.53 0.71 -11.60
CA ALA A 231 -9.41 2.02 -10.97
C ALA A 231 -8.06 2.19 -10.24
N GLN A 232 -7.64 1.19 -9.46
CA GLN A 232 -6.34 1.21 -8.76
C GLN A 232 -5.16 1.26 -9.73
N LEU A 233 -5.20 0.48 -10.82
CA LEU A 233 -4.17 0.48 -11.86
C LEU A 233 -4.10 1.83 -12.58
N LYS A 234 -5.23 2.51 -12.80
CA LYS A 234 -5.24 3.88 -13.37
C LYS A 234 -4.65 4.89 -12.39
N GLU A 235 -5.01 4.81 -11.11
CA GLU A 235 -4.55 5.73 -10.06
C GLU A 235 -3.01 5.71 -9.94
N VAL A 236 -2.40 4.52 -10.01
CA VAL A 236 -0.93 4.39 -9.96
C VAL A 236 -0.25 4.64 -11.31
N GLY A 237 -1.02 4.97 -12.36
CA GLY A 237 -0.54 5.21 -13.72
C GLY A 237 -0.03 3.96 -14.43
N ALA A 238 -0.51 2.77 -14.03
CA ALA A 238 -0.08 1.51 -14.63
C ALA A 238 -0.80 1.17 -15.94
N ILE A 239 -2.00 1.70 -16.12
CA ILE A 239 -2.80 1.53 -17.34
C ILE A 239 -3.40 2.88 -17.75
N GLU A 240 -3.72 3.01 -19.03
CA GLU A 240 -4.42 4.16 -19.59
C GLU A 240 -5.63 3.71 -20.40
N ALA A 241 -6.68 4.54 -20.38
CA ALA A 241 -7.90 4.30 -21.15
C ALA A 241 -7.64 4.62 -22.62
N LEU A 242 -8.16 3.77 -23.51
CA LEU A 242 -8.25 4.06 -24.93
C LEU A 242 -9.63 4.67 -25.21
N SER A 243 -9.64 5.86 -25.81
CA SER A 243 -10.85 6.40 -26.42
C SER A 243 -11.21 5.49 -27.60
N VAL A 244 -12.34 4.80 -27.50
CA VAL A 244 -12.96 4.07 -28.62
C VAL A 244 -13.77 5.05 -29.45
#